data_AF-A0A974CZF3-F1
#
_entry.id   AF-A0A974CZF3-F1
#
_cell.length_a   1.000
_cell.length_b   1.000
_cell.length_c   1.000
_cell.angle_alpha   90.00
_cell.angle_beta   90.00
_cell.angle_gamma   90.00
#
_symmetry.space_group_name_H-M   'P 1'
#
loop_
_entity.id
_entity.type
_entity.pdbx_description
1 polymer ?
#
loop_
_entity_poly.entity_id
_entity_poly.type
_entity_poly.pdbx_seq_one_letter_code
_entity_poly.pdbx_strand_id
1 'polypeptide(L)'
;MVERIVKQYWPVLQTDATFGPLFSNFPRFAYKKGKSIRDTLCSSVGSDRLNTPFKGKAKVGTFPCMECNCCSSIIKGPNINHPISGQEIKLNAFATCKTTHVIYVLKCPCGMLYVGKTIRPVNVRIKEHKGNIRNFKADSYSDTSVSRHFHMAKHNVCQLKRKILETVPKPTRGGDHSTILLQREARWIRRLESTQPKGLNEQYNLSCFL
;
A
#
# COMPACT_ATOMS: atom_id res chain seq x y z
N MET A 1 33.95 19.19 -4.35
CA MET A 1 35.07 18.56 -5.09
C MET A 1 35.52 19.40 -6.28
N VAL A 2 34.62 19.72 -7.23
CA VAL A 2 34.96 20.51 -8.44
C VAL A 2 35.46 21.93 -8.14
N GLU A 3 34.82 22.68 -7.25
CA GLU A 3 35.25 24.03 -6.89
C GLU A 3 36.70 24.10 -6.39
N ARG A 4 37.13 23.13 -5.60
CA ARG A 4 38.50 23.07 -5.07
C ARG A 4 39.53 22.93 -6.19
N ILE A 5 39.21 22.10 -7.19
CA ILE A 5 40.06 21.89 -8.38
C ILE A 5 40.13 23.18 -9.19
N VAL A 6 38.99 23.82 -9.46
CA VAL A 6 38.96 25.07 -10.24
C VAL A 6 39.75 26.18 -9.56
N LYS A 7 39.66 26.32 -8.23
CA LYS A 7 40.46 27.30 -7.49
C LYS A 7 41.96 26.98 -7.52
N GLN A 8 42.33 25.71 -7.41
CA GLN A 8 43.73 25.28 -7.41
C GLN A 8 44.41 25.53 -8.76
N TYR A 9 43.73 25.30 -9.87
CA TYR A 9 44.28 25.43 -11.22
C TYR A 9 43.89 26.74 -11.93
N TRP A 10 43.31 27.70 -11.22
CA TRP A 10 42.93 29.00 -11.78
C TRP A 10 44.07 29.78 -12.42
N PRO A 11 45.30 29.82 -11.84
CA PRO A 11 46.41 30.50 -12.48
C PRO A 11 46.78 29.92 -13.86
N VAL A 12 46.59 28.61 -14.06
CA VAL A 12 46.83 27.93 -15.35
C VAL A 12 45.79 28.38 -16.39
N LEU A 13 44.55 28.60 -15.97
CA LEU A 13 43.51 29.15 -16.86
C LEU A 13 43.83 30.59 -17.27
N GLN A 14 44.43 31.38 -16.37
CA GLN A 14 44.79 32.77 -16.65
C GLN A 14 45.98 32.93 -17.59
N THR A 15 46.86 31.94 -17.68
CA THR A 15 47.98 31.93 -18.64
C THR A 15 47.54 31.68 -20.08
N ASP A 16 46.31 31.23 -20.30
CA ASP A 16 45.79 30.97 -21.63
C ASP A 16 45.44 32.26 -22.37
N ALA A 17 46.02 32.45 -23.57
CA ALA A 17 45.85 33.68 -24.35
C ALA A 17 44.42 33.91 -24.86
N THR A 18 43.60 32.85 -24.94
CA THR A 18 42.23 32.91 -25.45
C THR A 18 41.18 32.99 -24.33
N PHE A 19 41.34 32.20 -23.26
CA PHE A 19 40.36 32.11 -22.18
C PHE A 19 40.70 32.99 -20.98
N GLY A 20 41.98 33.27 -20.72
CA GLY A 20 42.42 34.12 -19.61
C GLY A 20 41.75 35.49 -19.57
N PRO A 21 41.66 36.23 -20.71
CA PRO A 21 41.00 37.53 -20.76
C PRO A 21 39.48 37.48 -20.51
N LEU A 22 38.83 36.34 -20.77
CA LEU A 22 37.37 36.20 -20.68
C LEU A 22 36.88 36.02 -19.23
N PHE A 23 37.76 35.58 -18.33
CA PHE A 23 37.39 35.25 -16.95
C PHE A 23 38.19 36.09 -15.95
N SER A 24 37.69 37.29 -15.66
CA SER A 24 38.29 38.22 -14.69
C SER A 24 38.05 37.82 -13.22
N ASN A 25 37.02 37.02 -12.95
CA ASN A 25 36.66 36.57 -11.61
C ASN A 25 36.39 35.06 -11.61
N PHE A 26 36.53 34.42 -10.45
CA PHE A 26 36.14 33.02 -10.29
C PHE A 26 34.68 32.79 -10.70
N PRO A 27 34.37 31.71 -11.42
CA PRO A 27 33.01 31.35 -11.75
C PRO A 27 32.21 31.11 -10.48
N ARG A 28 30.93 31.49 -10.48
CA ARG A 28 30.04 31.18 -9.36
C ARG A 28 29.68 29.70 -9.38
N PHE A 29 29.89 29.03 -8.26
CA PHE A 29 29.56 27.62 -8.10
C PHE A 29 28.13 27.46 -7.58
N ALA A 30 27.29 26.75 -8.32
CA ALA A 30 25.96 26.35 -7.87
C ALA A 30 26.01 24.90 -7.35
N TYR A 31 25.71 24.70 -6.06
CA TYR A 31 25.70 23.36 -5.44
C TYR A 31 24.36 22.63 -5.62
N LYS A 32 23.36 23.31 -6.17
CA LYS A 32 22.05 22.74 -6.50
C LYS A 32 21.76 23.04 -7.96
N LYS A 33 21.35 22.01 -8.71
CA LYS A 33 20.84 22.18 -10.08
C LYS A 33 19.56 23.02 -10.02
N GLY A 34 19.49 24.10 -10.81
CA GLY A 34 18.25 24.84 -11.03
C GLY A 34 17.20 23.96 -11.73
N LYS A 35 15.90 24.26 -11.52
CA LYS A 35 14.83 23.56 -12.25
C LYS A 35 14.95 23.89 -13.74
N SER A 36 15.20 22.88 -14.56
CA SER A 36 15.18 23.05 -16.02
C SER A 36 13.75 23.13 -16.55
N ILE A 37 13.58 23.64 -17.77
CA ILE A 37 12.28 23.58 -18.49
C ILE A 37 11.74 22.14 -18.50
N ARG A 38 12.62 21.14 -18.67
CA ARG A 38 12.26 19.72 -18.55
C ARG A 38 11.76 19.35 -17.15
N ASP A 39 12.38 19.85 -16.09
CA ASP A 39 11.94 19.58 -14.71
C ASP A 39 10.57 20.24 -14.42
N THR A 40 10.27 21.36 -15.09
CA THR A 40 8.98 22.06 -15.02
C THR A 40 7.90 21.37 -15.85
N LEU A 41 8.20 20.98 -17.09
CA LEU A 41 7.25 20.39 -18.04
C LEU A 41 7.06 18.88 -17.81
N CYS A 42 8.10 18.18 -17.42
CA CYS A 42 8.11 16.76 -17.10
C CYS A 42 8.41 16.57 -15.61
N SER A 43 7.50 17.05 -14.76
CA SER A 43 7.48 16.59 -13.37
C SER A 43 7.31 15.07 -13.39
N SER A 44 8.41 14.34 -13.16
CA SER A 44 8.44 12.86 -13.08
C SER A 44 7.57 12.28 -11.95
N VAL A 45 6.91 13.16 -11.20
CA VAL A 45 5.76 12.88 -10.37
C VAL A 45 4.54 13.25 -11.20
N GLY A 46 4.10 12.31 -12.03
CA GLY A 46 2.68 12.25 -12.37
C GLY A 46 1.95 12.09 -11.06
N SER A 47 1.61 13.20 -10.39
CA SER A 47 0.47 13.17 -9.52
C SER A 47 -0.67 12.86 -10.48
N ASP A 48 -1.09 11.60 -10.52
CA ASP A 48 -2.50 11.34 -10.67
C ASP A 48 -3.16 12.19 -9.57
N ARG A 49 -3.44 13.46 -9.90
CA ARG A 49 -4.47 14.22 -9.22
C ARG A 49 -5.70 13.41 -9.58
N LEU A 50 -5.96 12.39 -8.77
CA LEU A 50 -7.30 11.86 -8.61
C LEU A 50 -8.12 13.12 -8.43
N ASN A 51 -8.89 13.47 -9.45
CA ASN A 51 -9.89 14.53 -9.38
C ASN A 51 -10.87 14.06 -8.33
N THR A 52 -10.52 14.28 -7.06
CA THR A 52 -11.43 14.06 -5.97
C THR A 52 -12.41 15.22 -6.07
N PRO A 53 -13.71 14.97 -6.31
CA PRO A 53 -14.72 16.03 -6.38
C PRO A 53 -14.90 16.76 -5.03
N PHE A 54 -14.09 16.44 -4.02
CA PHE A 54 -14.17 16.93 -2.66
C PHE A 54 -12.96 17.83 -2.36
N LYS A 55 -13.19 19.13 -2.14
CA LYS A 55 -12.17 20.12 -1.71
C LYS A 55 -11.76 19.99 -0.23
N GLY A 56 -12.23 18.97 0.49
CA GLY A 56 -11.91 18.70 1.89
C GLY A 56 -10.95 17.52 2.09
N LYS A 57 -10.33 17.40 3.27
CA LYS A 57 -9.52 16.22 3.62
C LYS A 57 -10.36 14.95 3.46
N ALA A 58 -9.91 14.03 2.60
CA ALA A 58 -10.61 12.77 2.38
C ALA A 58 -10.77 12.03 3.71
N LYS A 59 -12.01 11.62 4.04
CA LYS A 59 -12.26 10.83 5.24
C LYS A 59 -11.54 9.50 5.11
N VAL A 60 -10.76 9.13 6.12
CA VAL A 60 -10.06 7.84 6.14
C VAL A 60 -11.01 6.74 6.60
N GLY A 61 -10.95 5.59 5.94
CA GLY A 61 -11.67 4.39 6.34
C GLY A 61 -12.26 3.62 5.17
N THR A 62 -12.99 2.56 5.53
CA THR A 62 -13.77 1.75 4.59
C THR A 62 -15.24 2.16 4.65
N PHE A 63 -15.81 2.52 3.50
CA PHE A 63 -17.17 3.02 3.39
C PHE A 63 -18.06 2.09 2.55
N PRO A 64 -19.36 2.01 2.87
CA PRO A 64 -20.31 1.25 2.06
C PRO A 64 -20.44 1.87 0.68
N CYS A 65 -20.55 1.03 -0.36
CA CYS A 65 -20.88 1.50 -1.71
C CYS A 65 -22.39 1.57 -1.95
N MET A 66 -23.21 1.24 -0.95
CA MET A 66 -24.69 1.22 -0.97
C MET A 66 -25.36 0.26 -1.98
N GLU A 67 -24.58 -0.37 -2.86
CA GLU A 67 -25.08 -1.25 -3.94
C GLU A 67 -24.73 -2.75 -3.75
N CYS A 68 -24.16 -3.15 -2.60
CA CYS A 68 -23.78 -4.57 -2.42
C CYS A 68 -23.97 -5.13 -1.00
N ASN A 69 -24.25 -6.44 -0.95
CA ASN A 69 -24.42 -7.23 0.27
C ASN A 69 -23.11 -7.39 1.10
N CYS A 70 -21.98 -6.89 0.59
CA CYS A 70 -20.71 -6.87 1.31
C CYS A 70 -20.57 -5.65 2.23
N CYS A 71 -21.50 -4.70 2.17
CA CYS A 71 -21.49 -3.48 2.99
C CYS A 71 -21.78 -3.78 4.48
N SER A 72 -22.63 -4.78 4.78
CA SER A 72 -22.99 -5.17 6.15
C SER A 72 -21.83 -5.72 6.99
N SER A 73 -20.79 -6.21 6.32
CA SER A 73 -19.57 -6.74 6.96
C SER A 73 -18.51 -5.67 7.24
N ILE A 74 -18.74 -4.39 6.91
CA ILE A 74 -17.71 -3.34 7.06
C ILE A 74 -17.50 -2.99 8.53
N ILE A 75 -16.23 -2.99 8.95
CA ILE A 75 -15.77 -2.35 10.19
C ILE A 75 -15.52 -0.88 9.89
N LYS A 76 -16.34 0.00 10.46
CA LYS A 76 -16.25 1.45 10.27
C LYS A 76 -15.05 2.06 11.02
N GLY A 77 -14.76 3.31 10.72
CA GLY A 77 -13.73 4.12 11.40
C GLY A 77 -12.35 4.10 10.73
N PRO A 78 -11.44 5.01 11.13
CA PRO A 78 -10.15 5.20 10.48
C PRO A 78 -9.06 4.23 10.95
N ASN A 79 -9.27 3.48 12.04
CA ASN A 79 -8.20 2.75 12.72
C ASN A 79 -8.57 1.27 12.94
N ILE A 80 -7.60 0.41 13.16
CA ILE A 80 -7.80 -0.99 13.58
C ILE A 80 -6.98 -1.29 14.82
N ASN A 81 -7.52 -2.08 15.74
CA ASN A 81 -6.79 -2.49 16.93
C ASN A 81 -5.98 -3.75 16.63
N HIS A 82 -4.72 -3.77 17.07
CA HIS A 82 -3.89 -4.96 17.04
C HIS A 82 -4.54 -6.08 17.88
N PRO A 83 -4.62 -7.32 17.38
CA PRO A 83 -5.44 -8.36 18.03
C PRO A 83 -4.94 -8.78 19.41
N ILE A 84 -3.62 -8.67 19.67
CA ILE A 84 -3.00 -9.11 20.93
C ILE A 84 -2.75 -7.92 21.87
N SER A 85 -1.88 -6.99 21.47
CA SER A 85 -1.57 -5.80 22.27
C SER A 85 -2.72 -4.79 22.42
N GLY A 86 -3.79 -4.88 21.63
CA GLY A 86 -4.88 -3.90 21.62
C GLY A 86 -4.50 -2.53 21.06
N GLN A 87 -3.23 -2.32 20.68
CA GLN A 87 -2.73 -1.03 20.22
C GLN A 87 -3.50 -0.56 18.98
N GLU A 88 -3.91 0.71 18.99
CA GLU A 88 -4.59 1.32 17.86
C GLU A 88 -3.62 1.62 16.71
N ILE A 89 -3.93 1.07 15.53
CA ILE A 89 -3.20 1.29 14.29
C ILE A 89 -4.04 2.20 13.39
N LYS A 90 -3.54 3.43 13.18
CA LYS A 90 -4.16 4.39 12.27
C LYS A 90 -3.94 3.96 10.82
N LEU A 91 -5.02 3.91 10.06
CA LEU A 91 -4.98 3.67 8.61
C LEU A 91 -4.94 5.01 7.89
N ASN A 92 -4.55 5.00 6.61
CA ASN A 92 -4.45 6.23 5.80
C ASN A 92 -5.17 6.10 4.45
N ALA A 93 -6.05 5.11 4.29
CA ALA A 93 -6.74 4.85 3.04
C ALA A 93 -8.23 5.19 3.10
N PHE A 94 -8.73 5.88 2.08
CA PHE A 94 -10.15 5.90 1.74
C PHE A 94 -10.43 4.75 0.78
N ALA A 95 -11.36 3.86 1.15
CA ALA A 95 -11.74 2.75 0.29
C ALA A 95 -13.24 2.47 0.37
N THR A 96 -13.79 1.94 -0.71
CA THR A 96 -15.16 1.45 -0.79
C THR A 96 -15.16 -0.02 -1.19
N CYS A 97 -16.34 -0.63 -1.30
CA CYS A 97 -16.47 -2.00 -1.78
C CYS A 97 -15.99 -2.20 -3.23
N LYS A 98 -15.87 -1.12 -4.02
CA LYS A 98 -15.45 -1.17 -5.43
C LYS A 98 -13.95 -0.92 -5.61
N THR A 99 -13.23 -0.55 -4.55
CA THR A 99 -11.79 -0.27 -4.62
C THR A 99 -11.02 -1.53 -5.03
N THR A 100 -9.99 -1.36 -5.86
CA THR A 100 -9.09 -2.38 -6.39
C THR A 100 -7.69 -2.22 -5.80
N HIS A 101 -6.82 -3.23 -5.96
CA HIS A 101 -5.42 -3.20 -5.50
C HIS A 101 -5.27 -2.84 -4.01
N VAL A 102 -5.94 -3.62 -3.16
CA VAL A 102 -5.96 -3.35 -1.72
C VAL A 102 -5.42 -4.51 -0.90
N ILE A 103 -4.93 -4.17 0.28
CA ILE A 103 -4.74 -5.10 1.38
C ILE A 103 -5.94 -4.95 2.32
N TYR A 104 -6.59 -6.06 2.62
CA TYR A 104 -7.74 -6.12 3.52
C TYR A 104 -7.50 -7.09 4.66
N VAL A 105 -8.32 -6.95 5.68
CA VAL A 105 -8.39 -7.88 6.80
C VAL A 105 -9.81 -8.39 6.94
N LEU A 106 -9.95 -9.67 7.28
CA LEU A 106 -11.17 -10.28 7.79
C LEU A 106 -11.02 -10.49 9.29
N LYS A 107 -12.06 -10.16 10.04
CA LYS A 107 -12.13 -10.35 11.48
C LYS A 107 -13.17 -11.41 11.81
N CYS A 108 -12.73 -12.44 12.52
CA CYS A 108 -13.57 -13.48 13.09
C CYS A 108 -14.23 -12.97 14.39
N PRO A 109 -15.44 -13.43 14.75
CA PRO A 109 -16.04 -13.12 16.06
C PRO A 109 -15.16 -13.52 17.26
N CYS A 110 -14.32 -14.55 17.15
CA CYS A 110 -13.36 -14.92 18.21
C CYS A 110 -12.15 -13.97 18.33
N GLY A 111 -12.06 -12.92 17.51
CA GLY A 111 -10.97 -11.94 17.55
C GLY A 111 -9.81 -12.22 16.59
N MET A 112 -9.68 -13.45 16.07
CA MET A 112 -8.64 -13.79 15.09
C MET A 112 -8.80 -13.02 13.78
N LEU A 113 -7.66 -12.69 13.16
CA LEU A 113 -7.59 -11.93 11.93
C LEU A 113 -7.04 -12.78 10.77
N TYR A 114 -7.55 -12.53 9.57
CA TYR A 114 -6.97 -12.98 8.30
C TYR A 114 -6.59 -11.75 7.49
N VAL A 115 -5.35 -11.66 7.02
CA VAL A 115 -4.91 -10.62 6.09
C VAL A 115 -4.84 -11.19 4.69
N GLY A 116 -5.34 -10.44 3.72
CA GLY A 116 -5.30 -10.84 2.31
C GLY A 116 -5.13 -9.64 1.38
N LYS A 117 -4.59 -9.88 0.18
CA LYS A 117 -4.60 -8.91 -0.93
C LYS A 117 -5.69 -9.19 -1.96
N THR A 118 -6.07 -8.17 -2.73
CA THR A 118 -6.84 -8.35 -3.96
C THR A 118 -6.49 -7.27 -4.99
N ILE A 119 -6.31 -7.70 -6.24
CA ILE A 119 -6.21 -6.81 -7.41
C ILE A 119 -7.63 -6.44 -7.87
N ARG A 120 -8.55 -7.40 -7.84
CA ARG A 120 -9.97 -7.22 -8.21
C ARG A 120 -10.73 -6.38 -7.17
N PRO A 121 -11.92 -5.85 -7.52
CA PRO A 121 -12.77 -5.14 -6.57
C PRO A 121 -13.03 -5.94 -5.30
N VAL A 122 -12.93 -5.27 -4.14
CA VAL A 122 -13.05 -5.89 -2.82
C VAL A 122 -14.34 -6.69 -2.67
N ASN A 123 -15.47 -6.14 -3.12
CA ASN A 123 -16.77 -6.82 -3.02
C ASN A 123 -16.75 -8.22 -3.65
N VAL A 124 -16.08 -8.41 -4.78
CA VAL A 124 -15.94 -9.70 -5.46
C VAL A 124 -15.18 -10.67 -4.55
N ARG A 125 -14.01 -10.25 -4.05
CA ARG A 125 -13.19 -11.10 -3.17
C ARG A 125 -13.91 -11.48 -1.88
N ILE A 126 -14.69 -10.57 -1.31
CA ILE A 126 -15.46 -10.82 -0.09
C ILE A 126 -16.64 -11.75 -0.35
N LYS A 127 -17.29 -11.68 -1.53
CA LYS A 127 -18.33 -12.64 -1.91
C LYS A 127 -17.77 -14.05 -1.99
N GLU A 128 -16.57 -14.23 -2.56
CA GLU A 128 -15.87 -15.52 -2.61
C GLU A 128 -15.64 -16.08 -1.21
N HIS A 129 -15.04 -15.29 -0.32
CA HIS A 129 -14.83 -15.72 1.08
C HIS A 129 -16.14 -16.13 1.76
N LYS A 130 -17.21 -15.33 1.61
CA LYS A 130 -18.53 -15.67 2.15
C LYS A 130 -19.11 -16.94 1.53
N GLY A 131 -18.90 -17.16 0.22
CA GLY A 131 -19.31 -18.37 -0.48
C GLY A 131 -18.59 -19.61 0.06
N ASN A 132 -17.27 -19.52 0.22
CA ASN A 132 -16.45 -20.61 0.75
C ASN A 132 -16.84 -20.98 2.19
N ILE A 133 -17.16 -19.99 3.04
CA ILE A 133 -17.64 -20.24 4.41
C ILE A 133 -19.01 -20.93 4.39
N ARG A 134 -19.93 -20.48 3.53
CA ARG A 134 -21.29 -21.05 3.48
C ARG A 134 -21.30 -22.48 2.95
N ASN A 135 -20.48 -22.75 1.93
CA ASN A 135 -20.44 -24.01 1.21
C ASN A 135 -19.17 -24.80 1.58
N PHE A 136 -18.73 -24.70 2.83
CA PHE A 136 -17.51 -25.37 3.28
C PHE A 136 -17.63 -26.88 3.10
N LYS A 137 -16.62 -27.48 2.45
CA LYS A 137 -16.43 -28.91 2.31
C LYS A 137 -14.94 -29.19 2.42
N ALA A 138 -14.55 -30.08 3.32
CA ALA A 138 -13.16 -30.51 3.48
C ALA A 138 -12.59 -31.05 2.15
N ASP A 139 -11.31 -30.80 1.91
CA ASP A 139 -10.57 -31.26 0.72
C ASP A 139 -11.17 -30.78 -0.61
N SER A 140 -11.81 -29.60 -0.60
CA SER A 140 -12.39 -28.98 -1.79
C SER A 140 -11.89 -27.55 -1.99
N TYR A 141 -12.26 -26.90 -3.10
CA TYR A 141 -11.88 -25.50 -3.34
C TYR A 141 -12.39 -24.53 -2.25
N SER A 142 -13.46 -24.90 -1.54
CA SER A 142 -14.01 -24.10 -0.45
C SER A 142 -13.27 -24.33 0.86
N ASP A 143 -12.31 -25.27 0.92
CA ASP A 143 -11.45 -25.53 2.07
C ASP A 143 -10.30 -24.53 2.15
N THR A 144 -10.64 -23.29 2.51
CA THR A 144 -9.69 -22.23 2.82
C THR A 144 -9.49 -22.14 4.33
N SER A 145 -8.36 -21.59 4.77
CA SER A 145 -8.06 -21.40 6.18
C SER A 145 -9.18 -20.67 6.96
N VAL A 146 -9.83 -19.69 6.33
CA VAL A 146 -10.94 -18.93 6.92
C VAL A 146 -12.21 -19.78 7.01
N SER A 147 -12.60 -20.47 5.94
CA SER A 147 -13.81 -21.30 5.93
C SER A 147 -13.69 -22.52 6.84
N ARG A 148 -12.52 -23.18 6.84
CA ARG A 148 -12.19 -24.28 7.75
C ARG A 148 -12.32 -23.84 9.21
N HIS A 149 -11.73 -22.69 9.56
CA HIS A 149 -11.86 -22.13 10.90
C HIS A 149 -13.32 -21.81 11.27
N PHE A 150 -14.07 -21.17 10.37
CA PHE A 150 -15.48 -20.83 10.63
C PHE A 150 -16.33 -22.08 10.85
N HIS A 151 -16.07 -23.15 10.09
CA HIS A 151 -16.75 -24.43 10.27
C HIS A 151 -16.41 -25.07 11.63
N MET A 152 -15.11 -25.20 11.95
CA MET A 152 -14.65 -25.81 13.21
C MET A 152 -15.12 -25.03 14.45
N ALA A 153 -15.10 -23.70 14.39
CA ALA A 153 -15.52 -22.83 15.49
C ALA A 153 -17.05 -22.60 15.53
N LYS A 154 -17.82 -23.23 14.63
CA LYS A 154 -19.29 -23.07 14.51
C LYS A 154 -19.73 -21.61 14.36
N HIS A 155 -18.93 -20.80 13.67
CA HIS A 155 -19.25 -19.39 13.41
C HIS A 155 -20.11 -19.23 12.16
N ASN A 156 -20.96 -18.21 12.16
CA ASN A 156 -21.82 -17.90 11.02
C ASN A 156 -21.16 -16.88 10.08
N VAL A 157 -21.34 -17.06 8.76
CA VAL A 157 -20.87 -16.12 7.72
C VAL A 157 -21.34 -14.67 7.94
N CYS A 158 -22.50 -14.45 8.56
CA CYS A 158 -23.02 -13.12 8.89
C CYS A 158 -22.17 -12.39 9.94
N GLN A 159 -21.43 -13.14 10.78
CA GLN A 159 -20.54 -12.59 11.80
C GLN A 159 -19.19 -12.14 11.21
N LEU A 160 -18.85 -12.56 9.98
CA LEU A 160 -17.63 -12.14 9.31
C LEU A 160 -17.63 -10.62 9.11
N LYS A 161 -16.63 -9.96 9.69
CA LYS A 161 -16.36 -8.54 9.50
C LYS A 161 -15.10 -8.33 8.67
N ARG A 162 -14.97 -7.17 8.02
CA ARG A 162 -13.85 -6.83 7.16
C ARG A 162 -13.46 -5.36 7.26
N LYS A 163 -12.21 -5.06 6.94
CA LYS A 163 -11.71 -3.69 6.79
C LYS A 163 -10.63 -3.62 5.71
N ILE A 164 -10.53 -2.48 5.03
CA ILE A 164 -9.40 -2.20 4.15
C ILE A 164 -8.28 -1.57 4.98
N LEU A 165 -7.09 -2.17 4.92
CA LEU A 165 -5.91 -1.70 5.64
C LEU A 165 -5.15 -0.67 4.81
N GLU A 166 -4.95 -0.97 3.52
CA GLU A 166 -4.14 -0.16 2.63
C GLU A 166 -4.66 -0.26 1.19
N THR A 167 -4.69 0.85 0.48
CA THR A 167 -4.86 0.87 -0.99
C THR A 167 -3.50 1.13 -1.59
N VAL A 168 -3.02 0.23 -2.44
CA VAL A 168 -1.67 0.28 -3.00
C VAL A 168 -1.73 1.01 -4.34
N PRO A 169 -1.20 2.24 -4.44
CA PRO A 169 -1.21 2.98 -5.70
C PRO A 169 -0.39 2.25 -6.76
N LYS A 170 -0.73 2.49 -8.02
CA LYS A 170 0.03 1.97 -9.16
C LYS A 170 1.45 2.57 -9.14
N PRO A 171 2.50 1.75 -9.32
CA PRO A 171 3.87 2.27 -9.35
C PRO A 171 4.07 3.19 -10.57
N THR A 172 4.70 4.34 -10.35
CA THR A 172 4.89 5.39 -11.38
C THR A 172 6.05 5.14 -12.31
N ARG A 173 7.05 4.34 -11.92
CA ARG A 173 8.32 4.14 -12.65
C ARG A 173 8.50 2.70 -13.15
N GLY A 174 7.40 1.99 -13.40
CA GLY A 174 7.43 0.56 -13.61
C GLY A 174 7.70 -0.22 -12.31
N GLY A 175 7.59 -1.53 -12.38
CA GLY A 175 7.60 -2.43 -11.23
C GLY A 175 6.34 -3.30 -11.21
N ASP A 176 6.49 -4.56 -10.84
CA ASP A 176 5.36 -5.49 -10.77
C ASP A 176 4.46 -5.13 -9.58
N HIS A 177 3.27 -4.60 -9.89
CA HIS A 177 2.26 -4.23 -8.89
C HIS A 177 1.80 -5.44 -8.07
N SER A 178 1.84 -6.66 -8.64
CA SER A 178 1.51 -7.90 -7.94
C SER A 178 2.54 -8.19 -6.84
N THR A 179 3.83 -8.07 -7.16
CA THR A 179 4.93 -8.20 -6.20
C THR A 179 4.84 -7.15 -5.09
N ILE A 180 4.55 -5.89 -5.43
CA ILE A 180 4.36 -4.84 -4.41
C ILE A 180 3.20 -5.19 -3.47
N LEU A 181 2.08 -5.69 -4.02
CA LEU A 181 0.94 -6.13 -3.21
C LEU A 181 1.30 -7.30 -2.29
N LEU A 182 2.08 -8.28 -2.77
CA LEU A 182 2.57 -9.40 -1.95
C LEU A 182 3.45 -8.92 -0.79
N GLN A 183 4.40 -8.01 -1.06
CA GLN A 183 5.26 -7.44 -0.02
C GLN A 183 4.48 -6.62 1.00
N ARG A 184 3.42 -5.92 0.56
CA ARG A 184 2.52 -5.17 1.45
C ARG A 184 1.67 -6.11 2.31
N GLU A 185 1.13 -7.16 1.72
CA GLU A 185 0.39 -8.22 2.41
C GLU A 185 1.26 -8.88 3.50
N ALA A 186 2.48 -9.31 3.17
CA ALA A 186 3.41 -9.91 4.12
C ALA A 186 3.70 -8.96 5.30
N ARG A 187 3.97 -7.68 5.05
CA ARG A 187 4.17 -6.69 6.12
C ARG A 187 2.95 -6.58 7.05
N TRP A 188 1.74 -6.62 6.51
CA TRP A 188 0.51 -6.58 7.32
C TRP A 188 0.27 -7.87 8.09
N ILE A 189 0.55 -9.03 7.50
CA ILE A 189 0.48 -10.33 8.20
C ILE A 189 1.38 -10.31 9.43
N ARG A 190 2.64 -9.88 9.27
CA ARG A 190 3.59 -9.75 10.38
C ARG A 190 3.13 -8.73 11.41
N ARG A 191 2.66 -7.55 10.96
CA ARG A 191 2.25 -6.45 11.83
C ARG A 191 1.02 -6.78 12.68
N LEU A 192 0.13 -7.66 12.21
CA LEU A 192 -1.10 -8.03 12.92
C LEU A 192 -1.01 -9.43 13.56
N GLU A 193 0.14 -10.09 13.50
CA GLU A 193 0.33 -11.48 13.97
C GLU A 193 -0.79 -12.42 13.47
N SER A 194 -1.16 -12.31 12.19
CA SER A 194 -2.35 -12.98 11.67
C SER A 194 -2.10 -14.42 11.23
N THR A 195 -0.93 -14.99 11.49
CA THR A 195 -0.57 -16.39 11.20
C THR A 195 -1.05 -17.34 12.28
N GLN A 196 -1.39 -18.57 11.89
CA GLN A 196 -1.72 -19.62 12.85
C GLN A 196 -0.57 -19.85 13.85
N PRO A 197 -0.87 -20.16 15.14
CA PRO A 197 -2.20 -20.42 15.69
C PRO A 197 -2.96 -19.17 16.16
N LYS A 198 -2.33 -17.99 16.23
CA LYS A 198 -2.94 -16.76 16.76
C LYS A 198 -3.86 -16.04 15.76
N GLY A 199 -3.70 -16.33 14.48
CA GLY A 199 -4.56 -15.82 13.41
C GLY A 199 -4.94 -16.89 12.39
N LEU A 200 -5.51 -16.44 11.27
CA LEU A 200 -6.14 -17.30 10.28
C LEU A 200 -5.29 -17.56 9.02
N ASN A 201 -4.17 -16.86 8.83
CA ASN A 201 -3.25 -17.13 7.72
C ASN A 201 -2.46 -18.42 7.99
N GLU A 202 -2.41 -19.33 7.02
CA GLU A 202 -1.72 -20.64 7.19
C GLU A 202 -0.21 -20.50 7.23
N GLN A 203 0.36 -19.68 6.35
CA GLN A 203 1.80 -19.55 6.20
C GLN A 203 2.20 -18.08 6.03
N TYR A 204 3.40 -17.76 6.52
CA TYR A 204 4.05 -16.49 6.30
C TYR A 204 5.12 -16.63 5.21
N ASN A 205 4.76 -16.31 3.97
CA ASN A 205 5.67 -16.44 2.84
C ASN A 205 6.40 -15.11 2.55
N LEU A 206 7.74 -15.17 2.52
CA LEU A 206 8.63 -14.03 2.24
C LEU A 206 9.30 -14.09 0.86
N SER A 207 8.94 -15.05 0.00
CA SER A 207 9.54 -15.18 -1.34
C SER A 207 9.37 -13.94 -2.20
N CYS A 208 8.36 -13.11 -1.94
CA CYS A 208 8.14 -11.84 -2.64
C CYS A 208 9.20 -10.75 -2.38
N PHE A 209 10.19 -11.01 -1.51
CA PHE A 209 11.32 -10.11 -1.26
C PHE A 209 12.65 -10.60 -1.87
N LEU A 210 12.65 -11.77 -2.49
CA LEU A 210 13.79 -12.35 -3.21
C LEU A 210 13.72 -11.95 -4.68
#